data_AF-A0A0U1WP48-F1
#
_entry.id   AF-A0A0U1WP48-F1
#
_cell.length_a   1.000
_cell.length_b   1.000
_cell.length_c   1.000
_cell.angle_alpha   90.00
_cell.angle_beta   90.00
_cell.angle_gamma   90.00
#
_symmetry.space_group_name_H-M   'P 1'
#
loop_
_entity.id
_entity.type
_entity.pdbx_description
1 polymer ?
#
loop_
_entity_poly.entity_id
_entity_poly.type
_entity_poly.pdbx_seq_one_letter_code
_entity_poly.pdbx_strand_id
1 'polypeptide(L)'
;NIETVLSSSIAAVFFAAFLTSATMWYGAATTPIELFGPTRYQWDSEYFLQKITQSVSYYQKQGLSEKAAWARIPEKLAFYDYVGNNPAKGGLFRAGPLNKGDGIAQGWRGHPKFTSAAGTLTVRRVPSFFETLPVLLLDARSRLVADIPFRRAESKFSIQQVGVTCEILGGRDSGTVLTAPSKVKAIARKAQLGELFFFFFF
;
A
#
# COMPACT_ATOMS: atom_id res chain seq x y z
N ASN A 1 14.92 -25.87 47.62
CA ASN A 1 15.41 -26.45 46.36
C ASN A 1 15.55 -25.31 45.35
N ILE A 2 16.74 -25.10 44.78
CA ILE A 2 17.01 -24.03 43.80
C ILE A 2 16.21 -24.19 42.50
N GLU A 3 15.85 -25.43 42.15
CA GLU A 3 15.05 -25.74 40.94
C GLU A 3 13.64 -25.13 41.00
N THR A 4 13.08 -24.93 42.19
CA THR A 4 11.77 -24.26 42.35
C THR A 4 11.84 -22.79 41.92
N VAL A 5 12.97 -22.12 42.21
CA VAL A 5 13.21 -20.74 41.77
C VAL A 5 13.45 -20.70 40.26
N LEU A 6 14.20 -21.67 39.73
CA LEU A 6 14.43 -21.77 38.29
C LEU A 6 13.12 -21.98 37.52
N SER A 7 12.27 -22.91 37.96
CA SER A 7 10.98 -23.22 37.32
C SER A 7 10.04 -22.01 37.29
N SER A 8 9.88 -21.32 38.43
CA SER A 8 9.06 -20.11 38.51
C SER A 8 9.64 -18.94 37.68
N SER A 9 10.97 -18.81 37.63
CA SER A 9 11.64 -17.79 36.83
C SER A 9 11.45 -18.02 35.32
N ILE A 10 11.56 -19.26 34.84
CA ILE A 10 11.32 -19.60 33.42
C ILE A 10 9.89 -19.23 33.03
N ALA A 11 8.91 -19.55 33.87
CA ALA A 11 7.51 -19.19 33.61
C ALA A 11 7.31 -17.67 33.51
N ALA A 12 7.93 -16.90 34.41
CA ALA A 12 7.85 -15.43 34.39
C ALA A 12 8.50 -14.83 33.13
N VAL A 13 9.67 -15.33 32.72
CA VAL A 13 10.38 -14.86 31.51
C VAL A 13 9.57 -15.17 30.25
N PHE A 14 9.01 -16.36 30.15
CA PHE A 14 8.15 -16.75 29.03
C PHE A 14 6.90 -15.88 28.92
N PHE A 15 6.25 -15.60 30.05
CA PHE A 15 5.11 -14.69 30.11
C PHE A 15 5.47 -13.29 29.61
N ALA A 16 6.60 -12.73 30.07
CA ALA A 16 7.09 -11.44 29.60
C ALA A 16 7.36 -11.45 28.08
N ALA A 17 8.01 -12.50 27.57
CA ALA A 17 8.32 -12.64 26.14
C ALA A 17 7.05 -12.66 25.26
N PHE A 18 5.97 -13.30 25.72
CA PHE A 18 4.70 -13.27 25.00
C PHE A 18 4.05 -11.89 24.98
N LEU A 19 4.04 -11.18 26.11
CA LEU A 19 3.50 -9.83 26.17
C LEU A 19 4.26 -8.88 25.25
N THR A 20 5.59 -8.93 25.24
CA THR A 20 6.40 -8.11 24.33
C THR A 20 6.18 -8.47 22.87
N SER A 21 6.03 -9.76 22.55
CA SER A 21 5.74 -10.22 21.18
C SER A 21 4.37 -9.74 20.69
N ALA A 22 3.34 -9.84 21.54
CA ALA A 22 2.00 -9.37 21.22
C ALA A 22 1.96 -7.85 21.04
N THR A 23 2.53 -7.08 21.97
CA THR A 23 2.56 -5.61 21.90
C THR A 23 3.37 -5.09 20.71
N MET A 24 4.41 -5.81 20.28
CA MET A 24 5.12 -5.51 19.04
C MET A 24 4.25 -5.75 17.80
N TRP A 25 3.49 -6.86 17.77
CA TRP A 25 2.70 -7.23 16.60
C TRP A 25 1.41 -6.40 16.42
N TYR A 26 0.71 -6.14 17.53
CA TYR A 26 -0.54 -5.37 17.51
C TYR A 26 -0.32 -3.86 17.57
N GLY A 27 0.82 -3.42 18.10
CA GLY A 27 1.14 -2.03 18.36
C GLY A 27 0.70 -1.56 19.75
N ALA A 28 1.56 -0.78 20.39
CA ALA A 28 1.35 -0.17 21.70
C ALA A 28 2.07 1.19 21.75
N ALA A 29 1.83 1.98 22.80
CA ALA A 29 2.52 3.25 23.00
C ALA A 29 4.06 3.08 23.09
N THR A 30 4.52 1.91 23.53
CA THR A 30 5.95 1.55 23.63
C THR A 30 6.55 0.99 22.33
N THR A 31 5.74 0.74 21.30
CA THR A 31 6.18 0.22 19.99
C THR A 31 5.77 1.16 18.85
N PRO A 32 6.30 2.40 18.83
CA PRO A 32 5.91 3.40 17.84
C PRO A 32 6.38 3.03 16.42
N ILE A 33 5.50 3.28 15.44
CA ILE A 33 5.73 2.92 14.03
C ILE A 33 6.90 3.65 13.36
N GLU A 34 7.35 4.77 13.92
CA GLU A 34 8.51 5.50 13.41
C GLU A 34 9.83 4.79 13.73
N LEU A 35 9.83 3.93 14.75
CA LEU A 35 11.00 3.15 15.15
C LEU A 35 10.92 1.71 14.62
N PHE A 36 9.73 1.11 14.63
CA PHE A 36 9.55 -0.32 14.30
C PHE A 36 8.85 -0.59 12.97
N GLY A 37 8.36 0.46 12.28
CA GLY A 37 7.54 0.32 11.09
C GLY A 37 6.05 0.15 11.39
N PRO A 38 5.18 0.21 10.36
CA PRO A 38 3.74 0.06 10.53
C PRO A 38 3.34 -1.39 10.86
N THR A 39 2.11 -1.58 11.34
CA THR A 39 1.56 -2.92 11.61
C THR A 39 0.75 -3.42 10.42
N ARG A 40 0.58 -4.75 10.30
CA ARG A 40 -0.27 -5.33 9.25
C ARG A 40 -1.71 -4.88 9.32
N TYR A 41 -2.20 -4.58 10.52
CA TYR A 41 -3.58 -4.18 10.76
C TYR A 41 -3.89 -2.81 10.16
N GLN A 42 -2.88 -1.93 10.08
CA GLN A 42 -3.02 -0.62 9.42
C GLN A 42 -3.22 -0.78 7.91
N TRP A 43 -2.56 -1.77 7.28
CA TRP A 43 -2.79 -2.11 5.87
C TRP A 43 -4.15 -2.78 5.67
N ASP A 44 -4.46 -3.81 6.47
CA ASP A 44 -5.68 -4.61 6.33
C ASP A 44 -6.96 -3.77 6.56
N SER A 45 -6.88 -2.69 7.36
CA SER A 45 -7.97 -1.74 7.60
C SER A 45 -7.93 -0.48 6.74
N GLU A 46 -6.95 -0.37 5.83
CA GLU A 46 -6.73 0.80 4.97
C GLU A 46 -6.57 2.11 5.77
N TYR A 47 -5.94 2.05 6.95
CA TYR A 47 -5.85 3.17 7.89
C TYR A 47 -5.20 4.41 7.28
N PHE A 48 -4.04 4.27 6.64
CA PHE A 48 -3.32 5.40 6.06
C PHE A 48 -4.02 5.95 4.81
N LEU A 49 -4.56 5.07 3.96
CA LEU A 49 -5.40 5.48 2.83
C LEU A 49 -6.58 6.35 3.28
N GLN A 50 -7.28 5.98 4.35
CA GLN A 50 -8.38 6.77 4.89
C GLN A 50 -7.90 8.14 5.37
N LYS A 51 -6.76 8.21 6.06
CA LYS A 51 -6.16 9.48 6.52
C LYS A 51 -5.73 10.39 5.37
N ILE A 52 -5.12 9.82 4.33
CA ILE A 52 -4.77 10.53 3.11
C ILE A 52 -6.04 11.09 2.45
N THR A 53 -7.06 10.25 2.24
CA THR A 53 -8.33 10.62 1.62
C THR A 53 -9.05 11.74 2.40
N GLN A 54 -9.06 11.66 3.73
CA GLN A 54 -9.59 12.71 4.61
C GLN A 54 -8.81 14.03 4.43
N SER A 55 -7.49 13.96 4.37
CA SER A 55 -6.63 15.14 4.22
C SER A 55 -6.81 15.81 2.86
N VAL A 56 -6.85 15.03 1.77
CA VAL A 56 -7.14 15.53 0.43
C VAL A 56 -8.51 16.20 0.39
N SER A 57 -9.54 15.55 0.95
CA SER A 57 -10.90 16.10 1.02
C SER A 57 -10.94 17.41 1.80
N TYR A 58 -10.17 17.52 2.88
CA TYR A 58 -10.05 18.75 3.67
C TYR A 58 -9.45 19.90 2.84
N TYR A 59 -8.36 19.65 2.11
CA TYR A 59 -7.75 20.66 1.24
C TYR A 59 -8.67 21.06 0.07
N GLN A 60 -9.41 20.12 -0.51
CA GLN A 60 -10.39 20.43 -1.55
C GLN A 60 -11.52 21.32 -1.02
N LYS A 61 -12.00 21.09 0.21
CA LYS A 61 -13.01 21.96 0.86
C LYS A 61 -12.49 23.38 1.13
N GLN A 62 -11.17 23.55 1.26
CA GLN A 62 -10.53 24.87 1.33
C GLN A 62 -10.40 25.57 -0.04
N GLY A 63 -10.91 24.97 -1.11
CA GLY A 63 -10.87 25.53 -2.46
C GLY A 63 -9.63 25.16 -3.27
N LEU A 64 -8.77 24.26 -2.79
CA LEU A 64 -7.65 23.76 -3.60
C LEU A 64 -8.14 22.82 -4.70
N SER A 65 -7.48 22.89 -5.85
CA SER A 65 -7.65 21.87 -6.89
C SER A 65 -7.17 20.51 -6.39
N GLU A 66 -7.72 19.43 -6.96
CA GLU A 66 -7.34 18.07 -6.58
C GLU A 66 -5.83 17.81 -6.70
N LYS A 67 -5.21 18.28 -7.79
CA LYS A 67 -3.77 18.20 -7.99
C LYS A 67 -2.98 18.92 -6.89
N ALA A 68 -3.43 20.12 -6.49
CA ALA A 68 -2.79 20.89 -5.43
C ALA A 68 -3.03 20.29 -4.03
N ALA A 69 -4.18 19.65 -3.81
CA ALA A 69 -4.47 18.92 -2.58
C ALA A 69 -3.55 17.71 -2.41
N TRP A 70 -3.37 16.91 -3.46
CA TRP A 70 -2.42 15.78 -3.46
C TRP A 70 -0.96 16.22 -3.31
N ALA A 71 -0.58 17.37 -3.86
CA ALA A 71 0.76 17.93 -3.69
C ALA A 71 1.07 18.34 -2.23
N ARG A 72 0.05 18.53 -1.38
CA ARG A 72 0.23 18.84 0.05
C ARG A 72 0.37 17.60 0.94
N ILE A 73 0.19 16.40 0.40
CA ILE A 73 0.30 15.17 1.19
C ILE A 73 1.79 14.90 1.48
N PRO A 74 2.18 14.69 2.76
CA PRO A 74 3.55 14.37 3.10
C PRO A 74 3.97 13.02 2.50
N GLU A 75 5.17 12.96 1.92
CA GLU A 75 5.70 11.71 1.35
C GLU A 75 5.82 10.60 2.39
N LYS A 76 6.17 10.94 3.64
CA LYS A 76 6.22 9.99 4.77
C LYS A 76 4.87 9.31 4.99
N LEU A 77 3.76 10.07 4.90
CA LEU A 77 2.42 9.52 5.06
C LEU A 77 2.04 8.61 3.89
N ALA A 78 2.34 9.03 2.66
CA ALA A 78 2.15 8.20 1.47
C ALA A 78 2.97 6.90 1.56
N PHE A 79 4.18 6.96 2.14
CA PHE A 79 5.05 5.80 2.27
C PHE A 79 4.51 4.77 3.27
N TYR A 80 3.81 5.19 4.32
CA TYR A 80 3.10 4.25 5.19
C TYR A 80 1.97 3.51 4.48
N ASP A 81 1.40 4.07 3.41
CA ASP A 81 0.35 3.46 2.59
C ASP A 81 0.91 2.61 1.43
N TYR A 82 2.06 1.96 1.65
CA TYR A 82 2.72 1.05 0.72
C TYR A 82 2.90 -0.34 1.36
N VAL A 83 2.46 -1.39 0.67
CA VAL A 83 2.43 -2.76 1.22
C VAL A 83 3.82 -3.35 1.47
N GLY A 84 4.88 -2.85 0.83
CA GLY A 84 6.24 -3.32 1.11
C GLY A 84 6.71 -2.95 2.53
N ASN A 85 6.04 -2.00 3.19
CA ASN A 85 6.27 -1.67 4.59
C ASN A 85 5.44 -2.53 5.55
N ASN A 86 4.52 -3.38 5.04
CA ASN A 86 3.71 -4.27 5.86
C ASN A 86 4.58 -5.46 6.36
N PRO A 87 4.70 -5.66 7.69
CA PRO A 87 5.55 -6.71 8.24
C PRO A 87 5.05 -8.14 7.93
N ALA A 88 3.82 -8.29 7.42
CA ALA A 88 3.25 -9.58 7.01
C ALA A 88 3.59 -10.00 5.56
N LYS A 89 4.48 -9.29 4.86
CA LYS A 89 4.92 -9.60 3.47
C LYS A 89 6.35 -10.15 3.36
N GLY A 90 6.94 -10.53 4.50
CA GLY A 90 8.27 -11.14 4.54
C GLY A 90 8.32 -12.60 4.04
N GLY A 91 9.46 -13.25 4.28
CA GLY A 91 9.62 -14.69 4.08
C GLY A 91 10.74 -15.21 4.97
N LEU A 92 10.59 -16.41 5.54
CA LEU A 92 11.48 -16.95 6.58
C LEU A 92 12.97 -16.91 6.20
N PHE A 93 13.28 -17.15 4.92
CA PHE A 93 14.65 -17.18 4.39
C PHE A 93 15.04 -15.94 3.57
N ARG A 94 14.20 -14.89 3.57
CA ARG A 94 14.53 -13.61 2.93
C ARG A 94 15.29 -12.74 3.92
N ALA A 95 16.59 -13.00 4.05
CA ALA A 95 17.44 -12.33 5.02
C ALA A 95 17.94 -10.95 4.54
N GLY A 96 18.00 -10.01 5.47
CA GLY A 96 18.54 -8.65 5.27
C GLY A 96 17.51 -7.55 5.51
N PRO A 97 17.87 -6.29 5.24
CA PRO A 97 16.97 -5.15 5.38
C PRO A 97 15.88 -5.16 4.30
N LEU A 98 14.76 -4.49 4.55
CA LEU A 98 13.68 -4.29 3.57
C LEU A 98 14.19 -3.68 2.25
N ASN A 99 15.18 -2.79 2.33
CA ASN A 99 15.85 -2.18 1.18
C ASN A 99 16.47 -3.20 0.21
N LYS A 100 16.80 -4.42 0.65
CA LYS A 100 17.33 -5.48 -0.22
C LYS A 100 16.23 -6.11 -1.09
N GLY A 101 14.97 -6.03 -0.67
CA GLY A 101 13.83 -6.53 -1.44
C GLY A 101 13.44 -5.54 -2.52
N ASP A 102 12.87 -4.40 -2.11
CA ASP A 102 12.25 -3.45 -3.04
C ASP A 102 13.19 -2.34 -3.51
N GLY A 103 14.40 -2.25 -2.93
CA GLY A 103 15.35 -1.16 -3.15
C GLY A 103 15.23 -0.03 -2.13
N ILE A 104 16.07 1.00 -2.27
CA ILE A 104 16.00 2.20 -1.42
C ILE A 104 14.97 3.18 -2.01
N ALA A 105 13.94 3.51 -1.24
CA ALA A 105 12.94 4.50 -1.61
C ALA A 105 13.60 5.89 -1.76
N GLN A 106 13.48 6.50 -2.93
CA GLN A 106 14.06 7.81 -3.23
C GLN A 106 13.04 8.95 -3.19
N GLY A 107 11.76 8.63 -3.45
CA GLY A 107 10.72 9.64 -3.49
C GLY A 107 9.38 9.10 -3.97
N TRP A 108 8.32 9.82 -3.61
CA TRP A 108 6.96 9.50 -4.00
C TRP A 108 6.70 9.93 -5.45
N ARG A 109 6.21 9.00 -6.27
CA ARG A 109 5.89 9.28 -7.68
C ARG A 109 4.59 10.08 -7.83
N GLY A 110 3.68 9.94 -6.87
CA GLY A 110 2.35 10.53 -6.89
C GLY A 110 1.24 9.49 -6.83
N HIS A 111 0.02 9.93 -6.54
CA HIS A 111 -1.17 9.12 -6.46
C HIS A 111 -1.73 8.82 -7.86
N PRO A 112 -1.89 7.54 -8.26
CA PRO A 112 -2.47 7.19 -9.54
C PRO A 112 -4.01 7.21 -9.50
N LYS A 113 -4.61 8.18 -10.19
CA LYS A 113 -6.05 8.23 -10.41
C LYS A 113 -6.41 7.56 -11.73
N PHE A 114 -7.19 6.48 -11.67
CA PHE A 114 -7.68 5.79 -12.85
C PHE A 114 -9.08 6.28 -13.22
N THR A 115 -9.31 6.54 -14.50
CA THR A 115 -10.61 6.99 -15.01
C THR A 115 -11.01 6.21 -16.24
N SER A 116 -12.29 5.92 -16.36
CA SER A 116 -12.91 5.39 -17.59
C SER A 116 -14.16 6.21 -17.92
N ALA A 117 -14.85 5.87 -19.01
CA ALA A 117 -16.15 6.46 -19.35
C ALA A 117 -17.19 6.29 -18.23
N ALA A 118 -17.05 5.28 -17.36
CA ALA A 118 -17.93 5.04 -16.22
C ALA A 118 -17.60 5.88 -14.98
N GLY A 119 -16.47 6.61 -14.97
CA GLY A 119 -16.01 7.45 -13.86
C GLY A 119 -14.65 7.01 -13.27
N THR A 120 -14.40 7.40 -12.03
CA THR A 120 -13.17 7.07 -11.30
C THR A 120 -13.16 5.60 -10.88
N LEU A 121 -12.03 4.94 -11.11
CA LEU A 121 -11.81 3.54 -10.77
C LEU A 121 -10.79 3.40 -9.65
N THR A 122 -10.98 2.39 -8.80
CA THR A 122 -10.05 2.02 -7.74
C THR A 122 -9.40 0.67 -8.06
N VAL A 123 -8.11 0.55 -7.81
CA VAL A 123 -7.40 -0.73 -7.99
C VAL A 123 -7.58 -1.57 -6.73
N ARG A 124 -7.97 -2.83 -6.88
CA ARG A 124 -8.03 -3.77 -5.76
C ARG A 124 -6.62 -4.03 -5.21
N ARG A 125 -6.41 -3.63 -3.96
CA ARG A 125 -5.14 -3.83 -3.23
C ARG A 125 -4.90 -5.29 -2.87
N VAL A 126 -3.63 -5.65 -2.77
CA VAL A 126 -3.20 -7.00 -2.36
C VAL A 126 -3.47 -7.21 -0.87
N PRO A 127 -4.32 -8.19 -0.49
CA PRO A 127 -4.44 -8.58 0.91
C PRO A 127 -3.14 -9.24 1.38
N SER A 128 -2.81 -9.11 2.67
CA SER A 128 -1.56 -9.61 3.24
C SER A 128 -1.26 -11.10 2.94
N PHE A 129 -2.30 -11.93 2.78
CA PHE A 129 -2.17 -13.36 2.50
C PHE A 129 -1.66 -13.70 1.10
N PHE A 130 -1.93 -12.86 0.10
CA PHE A 130 -1.64 -13.18 -1.29
C PHE A 130 -0.22 -12.76 -1.68
N GLU A 131 0.52 -13.66 -2.33
CA GLU A 131 1.79 -13.33 -2.98
C GLU A 131 1.58 -12.68 -4.35
N THR A 132 0.58 -13.15 -5.08
CA THR A 132 0.19 -12.60 -6.38
C THR A 132 -1.32 -12.37 -6.40
N LEU A 133 -1.75 -11.21 -6.87
CA LEU A 133 -3.16 -10.88 -7.06
C LEU A 133 -3.40 -10.41 -8.50
N PRO A 134 -4.47 -10.88 -9.20
CA PRO A 134 -4.85 -10.30 -10.48
C PRO A 134 -5.22 -8.82 -10.36
N VAL A 135 -4.92 -8.05 -11.39
CA VAL A 135 -5.24 -6.62 -11.44
C VAL A 135 -6.72 -6.45 -11.77
N LEU A 136 -7.46 -5.89 -10.80
CA LEU A 136 -8.89 -5.61 -10.92
C LEU A 136 -9.11 -4.13 -10.61
N LEU A 137 -9.86 -3.45 -11.48
CA LEU A 137 -10.30 -2.07 -11.31
C LEU A 137 -11.81 -2.05 -11.05
N LEU A 138 -12.18 -1.47 -9.92
CA LEU A 138 -13.53 -1.42 -9.41
C LEU A 138 -14.09 -0.01 -9.52
N ASP A 139 -15.40 0.11 -9.67
CA ASP A 139 -16.10 1.39 -9.49
C ASP A 139 -16.30 1.73 -8.00
N ALA A 140 -16.89 2.89 -7.73
CA ALA A 140 -17.24 3.33 -6.37
C ALA A 140 -18.24 2.40 -5.64
N ARG A 141 -18.90 1.47 -6.34
CA ARG A 141 -19.82 0.47 -5.79
C ARG A 141 -19.18 -0.92 -5.73
N SER A 142 -17.86 -1.02 -5.86
CA SER A 142 -17.09 -2.27 -5.85
C SER A 142 -17.43 -3.25 -6.98
N ARG A 143 -17.99 -2.77 -8.10
CA ARG A 143 -18.25 -3.60 -9.29
C ARG A 143 -17.04 -3.58 -10.21
N LEU A 144 -16.74 -4.72 -10.83
CA LEU A 144 -15.65 -4.84 -11.78
C LEU A 144 -15.94 -4.03 -13.05
N VAL A 145 -15.04 -3.12 -13.40
CA VAL A 145 -15.12 -2.31 -14.63
C VAL A 145 -14.00 -2.63 -15.59
N ALA A 146 -12.77 -2.83 -15.11
CA ALA A 146 -11.64 -3.19 -15.96
C ALA A 146 -10.70 -4.20 -15.28
N ASP A 147 -9.98 -4.97 -16.08
CA ASP A 147 -9.00 -5.95 -15.62
C ASP A 147 -7.78 -6.07 -16.55
N ILE A 148 -6.80 -6.83 -16.08
CA ILE A 148 -5.75 -7.40 -16.94
C ILE A 148 -6.08 -8.88 -17.12
N PRO A 149 -6.66 -9.27 -18.27
CA PRO A 149 -7.11 -10.64 -18.48
C PRO A 149 -5.92 -11.58 -18.62
N PHE A 150 -6.05 -12.77 -18.02
CA PHE A 150 -5.09 -13.85 -18.23
C PHE A 150 -5.22 -14.43 -19.65
N ARG A 151 -6.41 -14.94 -20.00
CA ARG A 151 -6.73 -15.39 -21.37
C ARG A 151 -7.37 -14.24 -22.15
N ARG A 152 -6.81 -13.93 -23.32
CA ARG A 152 -7.25 -12.77 -24.13
C ARG A 152 -8.42 -13.06 -25.08
N ALA A 153 -8.66 -14.33 -25.41
CA ALA A 153 -9.62 -14.73 -26.44
C ALA A 153 -11.06 -14.23 -26.19
N GLU A 154 -11.47 -14.16 -24.92
CA GLU A 154 -12.84 -13.78 -24.52
C GLU A 154 -12.85 -12.58 -23.55
N SER A 155 -11.80 -11.75 -23.59
CA SER A 155 -11.73 -10.59 -22.69
C SER A 155 -12.79 -9.55 -23.06
N LYS A 156 -13.55 -9.11 -22.05
CA LYS A 156 -14.56 -8.05 -22.16
C LYS A 156 -14.22 -6.79 -21.37
N PHE A 157 -13.39 -6.94 -20.33
CA PHE A 157 -13.03 -5.88 -19.39
C PHE A 157 -11.59 -5.41 -19.55
N SER A 158 -10.92 -5.72 -20.66
CA SER A 158 -9.53 -5.30 -20.82
C SER A 158 -9.41 -3.78 -20.79
N ILE A 159 -8.33 -3.28 -20.16
CA ILE A 159 -7.99 -1.84 -20.12
C ILE A 159 -8.05 -1.17 -21.50
N GLN A 160 -7.72 -1.89 -22.58
CA GLN A 160 -7.83 -1.37 -23.95
C GLN A 160 -9.26 -1.18 -24.43
N GLN A 161 -10.12 -2.18 -24.21
CA GLN A 161 -11.52 -2.14 -24.64
C GLN A 161 -12.30 -1.09 -23.85
N VAL A 162 -12.03 -0.97 -22.56
CA VAL A 162 -12.71 -0.02 -21.66
C VAL A 162 -12.16 1.41 -21.81
N GLY A 163 -10.94 1.56 -22.35
CA GLY A 163 -10.31 2.87 -22.55
C GLY A 163 -9.89 3.53 -21.23
N VAL A 164 -9.35 2.76 -20.29
CA VAL A 164 -8.92 3.31 -18.99
C VAL A 164 -7.69 4.19 -19.17
N THR A 165 -7.76 5.40 -18.62
CA THR A 165 -6.64 6.35 -18.51
C THR A 165 -6.18 6.46 -17.06
N CYS A 166 -4.94 6.88 -16.87
CA CYS A 166 -4.36 7.12 -15.55
C CYS A 166 -3.73 8.50 -15.49
N GLU A 167 -4.13 9.32 -14.52
CA GLU A 167 -3.49 10.60 -14.20
C GLU A 167 -2.73 10.46 -12.88
N ILE A 168 -1.51 10.99 -12.81
CA ILE A 168 -0.73 11.01 -11.57
C ILE A 168 -0.90 12.36 -10.87
N LEU A 169 -1.29 12.33 -9.59
CA LEU A 169 -1.58 13.51 -8.78
C LEU A 169 -0.58 13.62 -7.62
N GLY A 170 -0.05 14.83 -7.37
CA GLY A 170 1.06 15.01 -6.41
C GLY A 170 2.34 14.26 -6.80
N GLY A 171 3.35 14.33 -5.92
CA GLY A 171 4.64 13.67 -6.11
C GLY A 171 5.44 14.16 -7.33
N ARG A 172 6.46 13.38 -7.70
CA ARG A 172 7.41 13.72 -8.77
C ARG A 172 6.78 13.74 -10.17
N ASP A 173 5.88 12.80 -10.47
CA ASP A 173 5.33 12.62 -11.82
C ASP A 173 3.99 13.39 -11.99
N SER A 174 3.75 14.43 -11.18
CA SER A 174 2.46 15.11 -11.07
C SER A 174 1.96 15.77 -12.36
N GLY A 175 0.74 15.44 -12.77
CA GLY A 175 0.09 15.92 -14.00
C GLY A 175 0.40 15.08 -15.23
N THR A 176 1.14 13.98 -15.08
CA THR A 176 1.34 13.04 -16.18
C THR A 176 0.06 12.26 -16.45
N VAL A 177 -0.49 12.41 -17.65
CA VAL A 177 -1.65 11.63 -18.11
C VAL A 177 -1.17 10.50 -19.01
N LEU A 178 -1.49 9.27 -18.63
CA LEU A 178 -1.14 8.05 -19.33
C LEU A 178 -2.39 7.49 -20.02
N THR A 179 -2.35 7.47 -21.35
CA THR A 179 -3.40 6.87 -22.21
C THR A 179 -2.95 5.57 -22.85
N ALA A 180 -1.64 5.38 -23.04
CA ALA A 180 -1.08 4.17 -23.62
C ALA A 180 -1.37 2.94 -22.72
N PRO A 181 -2.08 1.90 -23.21
CA PRO A 181 -2.53 0.80 -22.37
C PRO A 181 -1.41 0.02 -21.66
N SER A 182 -0.23 -0.07 -22.28
CA SER A 182 0.96 -0.72 -21.68
C SER A 182 1.42 0.02 -20.43
N LYS A 183 1.46 1.36 -20.46
CA LYS A 183 1.84 2.21 -19.32
C LYS A 183 0.77 2.18 -18.23
N VAL A 184 -0.51 2.27 -18.60
CA VAL A 184 -1.64 2.17 -17.65
C VAL A 184 -1.60 0.83 -16.91
N LYS A 185 -1.37 -0.28 -17.63
CA LYS A 185 -1.20 -1.62 -17.02
C LYS A 185 -0.01 -1.72 -16.07
N ALA A 186 1.10 -1.05 -16.38
CA ALA A 186 2.28 -1.04 -15.52
C ALA A 186 2.00 -0.29 -14.22
N ILE A 187 1.31 0.86 -14.29
CA ILE A 187 0.93 1.62 -13.10
C ILE A 187 -0.15 0.90 -12.31
N ALA A 188 -1.15 0.29 -12.96
CA ALA A 188 -2.20 -0.48 -12.29
C ALA A 188 -1.64 -1.67 -11.49
N ARG A 189 -0.64 -2.39 -12.02
CA ARG A 189 0.07 -3.45 -11.27
C ARG A 189 0.75 -2.91 -10.01
N LYS A 190 1.40 -1.76 -10.10
CA LYS A 190 2.06 -1.13 -8.94
C LYS A 190 1.05 -0.57 -7.94
N ALA A 191 -0.06 -0.03 -8.39
CA ALA A 191 -1.11 0.52 -7.53
C ALA A 191 -1.81 -0.56 -6.67
N GLN A 192 -1.74 -1.84 -7.05
CA GLN A 192 -2.18 -2.93 -6.16
C GLN A 192 -1.37 -2.99 -4.85
N LEU A 193 -0.13 -2.51 -4.88
CA LEU A 193 0.79 -2.47 -3.75
C LEU A 193 0.59 -1.22 -2.88
N GLY A 194 -0.35 -0.33 -3.23
CA GLY A 194 -0.59 0.93 -2.53
C GLY A 194 -0.01 2.12 -3.28
N GLU A 195 0.53 3.09 -2.56
CA GLU A 195 1.13 4.30 -3.12
C GLU A 195 2.41 4.02 -3.93
N LEU A 196 2.67 4.86 -4.93
CA LEU A 196 3.74 4.65 -5.90
C LEU A 196 5.05 5.31 -5.47
N PHE A 197 6.12 4.51 -5.34
CA PHE A 197 7.46 5.01 -5.03
C PHE A 197 8.47 4.70 -6.12
N PHE A 198 9.50 5.54 -6.21
CA PHE A 198 10.70 5.26 -6.99
C PHE A 198 11.74 4.62 -6.08
N PHE A 199 12.29 3.50 -6.52
CA PHE A 199 13.30 2.75 -5.79
C PHE A 199 14.59 2.68 -6.60
N PHE A 200 15.71 2.82 -5.90
CA PHE A 200 17.04 2.63 -6.44
C PHE A 200 17.62 1.30 -5.96
N PHE A 201 18.16 0.51 -6.88
CA PHE A 201 18.83 -0.76 -6.60
C PHE A 201 20.34 -0.56 -6.75
N PHE A 202 21.09 -0.99 -5.74
CA PHE A 202 22.55 -1.10 -5.79
C PHE A 202 22.95 -2.46 -6.37
#